data_AF-A0A264YBJ2-F1
#
_entry.id   AF-A0A264YBJ2-F1
#
_cell.length_a   1.000
_cell.length_b   1.000
_cell.length_c   1.000
_cell.angle_alpha   90.00
_cell.angle_beta   90.00
_cell.angle_gamma   90.00
#
_symmetry.space_group_name_H-M   'P 1'
#
loop_
_entity.id
_entity.type
_entity.pdbx_description
1 polymer ?
#
loop_
_entity_poly.entity_id
_entity_poly.type
_entity_poly.pdbx_seq_one_letter_code
_entity_poly.pdbx_strand_id
1 'polypeptide(L)'
;MTIEEMKTSQEAIARIIEVGTYGSEWLYTEINEERTPAEVLEKAMQLHDCGSDRRAYILLHGGTLNFHDGYEEDDDEQGRPHITSITLKEWQAGIDKLGKESKRSLAHLIAEIEDYYDANNALQFVMFGEEIYG
;
A
#
# COMPACT_ATOMS: atom_id res chain seq x y z
N MET A 1 4.81 6.51 -14.93
CA MET A 1 3.52 6.07 -14.31
C MET A 1 2.45 7.19 -14.35
N THR A 2 1.16 6.89 -14.46
CA THR A 2 0.02 7.85 -14.38
C THR A 2 -0.84 7.61 -13.13
N ILE A 3 -1.70 8.57 -12.75
CA ILE A 3 -2.65 8.40 -11.61
C ILE A 3 -3.54 7.16 -11.80
N GLU A 4 -4.04 6.93 -13.02
CA GLU A 4 -4.90 5.76 -13.29
C GLU A 4 -4.11 4.46 -13.22
N GLU A 5 -2.84 4.46 -13.63
CA GLU A 5 -1.94 3.31 -13.44
C GLU A 5 -1.70 3.04 -11.95
N MET A 6 -1.43 4.07 -11.13
CA MET A 6 -1.28 3.91 -9.67
C MET A 6 -2.50 3.28 -8.99
N LYS A 7 -3.69 3.45 -9.58
CA LYS A 7 -4.96 2.92 -9.06
C LYS A 7 -5.29 1.51 -9.52
N THR A 8 -4.76 1.06 -10.65
CA THR A 8 -5.27 -0.13 -11.36
C THR A 8 -4.20 -1.04 -11.96
N SER A 9 -2.97 -0.56 -12.11
CA SER A 9 -1.86 -1.36 -12.65
C SER A 9 -1.20 -2.14 -11.53
N GLN A 10 -1.06 -3.45 -11.74
CA GLN A 10 -0.37 -4.33 -10.80
C GLN A 10 1.08 -3.87 -10.58
N GLU A 11 1.78 -3.51 -11.65
CA GLU A 11 3.17 -3.04 -11.59
C GLU A 11 3.29 -1.76 -10.75
N ALA A 12 2.40 -0.79 -10.96
CA ALA A 12 2.41 0.45 -10.22
C ALA A 12 2.12 0.24 -8.72
N ILE A 13 1.11 -0.56 -8.41
CA ILE A 13 0.73 -0.88 -7.03
C ILE A 13 1.85 -1.65 -6.32
N ALA A 14 2.41 -2.68 -6.99
CA ALA A 14 3.50 -3.47 -6.45
C ALA A 14 4.72 -2.58 -6.14
N ARG A 15 5.07 -1.69 -7.07
CA ARG A 15 6.18 -0.75 -6.92
C ARG A 15 5.98 0.22 -5.74
N ILE A 16 4.79 0.80 -5.58
CA ILE A 16 4.48 1.68 -4.44
C ILE A 16 4.58 0.91 -3.11
N ILE A 17 4.02 -0.30 -3.04
CA ILE A 17 4.11 -1.13 -1.84
C ILE A 17 5.57 -1.47 -1.53
N GLU A 18 6.31 -1.92 -2.53
CA GLU A 18 7.70 -2.34 -2.37
C GLU A 18 8.60 -1.18 -1.90
N VAL A 19 8.56 -0.06 -2.61
CA VAL A 19 9.40 1.10 -2.29
C VAL A 19 8.94 1.78 -1.00
N GLY A 20 7.64 1.92 -0.77
CA GLY A 20 7.10 2.61 0.40
C GLY A 20 7.26 1.84 1.72
N THR A 21 7.48 0.53 1.64
CA THR A 21 7.82 -0.33 2.80
C THR A 21 9.31 -0.66 2.86
N TYR A 22 10.11 -0.24 1.88
CA TYR A 22 11.51 -0.64 1.77
C TYR A 22 12.33 -0.11 2.94
N GLY A 23 12.89 -1.03 3.75
CA GLY A 23 13.71 -0.68 4.91
C GLY A 23 12.94 0.00 6.05
N SER A 24 11.60 0.01 6.00
CA SER A 24 10.79 0.49 7.12
C SER A 24 10.73 -0.58 8.22
N GLU A 25 11.18 -0.20 9.41
CA GLU A 25 11.07 -1.06 10.61
C GLU A 25 9.68 -0.99 11.26
N TRP A 26 8.91 0.06 10.95
CA TRP A 26 7.62 0.36 11.57
C TRP A 26 6.44 0.12 10.63
N LEU A 27 6.62 0.20 9.31
CA LEU A 27 5.56 -0.03 8.33
C LEU A 27 5.77 -1.33 7.56
N TYR A 28 4.85 -2.27 7.71
CA TYR A 28 4.84 -3.49 6.88
C TYR A 28 3.44 -3.87 6.42
N THR A 29 3.40 -4.69 5.35
CA THR A 29 2.17 -5.13 4.70
C THR A 29 2.00 -6.63 4.76
N GLU A 30 0.80 -7.07 5.12
CA GLU A 30 0.39 -8.46 5.14
C GLU A 30 -0.86 -8.68 4.28
N ILE A 31 -1.02 -9.90 3.79
CA ILE A 31 -2.26 -10.30 3.14
C ILE A 31 -3.26 -10.63 4.24
N ASN A 32 -4.45 -10.04 4.18
CA ASN A 32 -5.53 -10.43 5.07
C ASN A 32 -6.21 -11.69 4.51
N GLU A 33 -5.70 -12.86 4.90
CA GLU A 33 -6.19 -14.16 4.40
C GLU A 33 -7.66 -14.40 4.77
N GLU A 34 -8.12 -13.96 5.94
CA GLU A 34 -9.51 -14.13 6.39
C GLU A 34 -10.51 -13.36 5.50
N ARG A 35 -10.07 -12.23 4.94
CA ARG A 35 -10.89 -11.34 4.10
C ARG A 35 -10.58 -11.46 2.61
N THR A 36 -9.73 -12.40 2.22
CA THR A 36 -9.36 -12.63 0.82
C THR A 36 -9.96 -13.97 0.36
N PRO A 37 -10.67 -14.03 -0.78
CA PRO A 37 -11.16 -15.29 -1.32
C PRO A 37 -10.03 -16.30 -1.53
N ALA A 38 -10.25 -17.56 -1.14
CA ALA A 38 -9.22 -18.61 -1.20
C ALA A 38 -8.69 -18.82 -2.63
N GLU A 39 -9.57 -18.73 -3.65
CA GLU A 39 -9.17 -18.85 -5.05
C GLU A 39 -8.28 -17.70 -5.53
N VAL A 40 -8.37 -16.52 -4.91
CA VAL A 40 -7.49 -15.38 -5.21
C VAL A 40 -6.12 -15.59 -4.58
N LEU A 41 -6.08 -16.08 -3.33
CA LEU A 41 -4.83 -16.43 -2.64
C LEU A 41 -4.04 -17.49 -3.41
N GLU A 42 -4.72 -18.57 -3.81
CA GLU A 42 -4.09 -19.67 -4.56
C GLU A 42 -3.50 -19.18 -5.87
N LYS A 43 -4.27 -18.40 -6.65
CA LYS A 43 -3.78 -17.84 -7.92
C LYS A 43 -2.61 -16.87 -7.73
N ALA A 44 -2.68 -16.00 -6.72
CA ALA A 44 -1.60 -15.06 -6.43
C ALA A 44 -0.28 -15.81 -6.13
N MET A 45 -0.36 -16.87 -5.32
CA MET A 45 0.80 -17.71 -4.97
C MET A 45 1.36 -18.49 -6.16
N GLN A 46 0.51 -18.90 -7.11
CA GLN A 46 0.93 -19.62 -8.32
C GLN A 46 1.55 -18.72 -9.39
N LEU A 47 1.05 -17.48 -9.52
CA LEU A 47 1.42 -16.58 -10.62
C LEU A 47 2.62 -15.69 -10.29
N HIS A 48 2.87 -15.42 -9.00
CA HIS A 48 3.83 -14.42 -8.59
C HIS A 48 4.77 -14.97 -7.52
N ASP A 49 6.08 -14.78 -7.71
CA ASP A 49 7.11 -15.14 -6.72
C ASP A 49 7.40 -14.00 -5.75
N CYS A 50 7.32 -12.75 -6.22
CA CYS A 50 7.57 -11.57 -5.41
C CYS A 50 6.38 -11.23 -4.50
N GLY A 51 6.67 -10.82 -3.27
CA GLY A 51 5.65 -10.46 -2.29
C GLY A 51 4.85 -9.21 -2.67
N SER A 52 5.49 -8.20 -3.27
CA SER A 52 4.82 -6.97 -3.73
C SER A 52 3.84 -7.28 -4.87
N ASP A 53 4.24 -8.09 -5.85
CA ASP A 53 3.37 -8.55 -6.94
C ASP A 53 2.16 -9.36 -6.43
N ARG A 54 2.36 -10.27 -5.47
CA ARG A 54 1.26 -11.01 -4.84
C ARG A 54 0.24 -10.08 -4.19
N ARG A 55 0.71 -9.11 -3.41
CA ARG A 55 -0.17 -8.15 -2.71
C ARG A 55 -0.93 -7.28 -3.70
N ALA A 56 -0.27 -6.80 -4.75
CA ALA A 56 -0.91 -6.01 -5.80
C ALA A 56 -1.98 -6.82 -6.56
N TYR A 57 -1.68 -8.08 -6.92
CA TYR A 57 -2.64 -8.99 -7.53
C TYR A 57 -3.86 -9.21 -6.63
N ILE A 58 -3.63 -9.52 -5.35
CA ILE A 58 -4.69 -9.76 -4.36
C ILE A 58 -5.60 -8.54 -4.25
N LEU A 59 -5.04 -7.34 -4.13
CA LEU A 59 -5.80 -6.11 -4.05
C LEU A 59 -6.67 -5.90 -5.30
N LEU A 60 -6.10 -6.08 -6.50
CA LEU A 60 -6.80 -5.92 -7.77
C LEU A 60 -7.91 -6.95 -8.01
N HIS A 61 -7.83 -8.10 -7.35
CA HIS A 61 -8.79 -9.20 -7.50
C HIS A 61 -9.74 -9.37 -6.31
N GLY A 62 -9.97 -8.29 -5.56
CA GLY A 62 -11.00 -8.23 -4.52
C GLY A 62 -10.57 -8.76 -3.15
N GLY A 63 -9.28 -9.00 -2.97
CA GLY A 63 -8.69 -9.27 -1.66
C GLY A 63 -8.45 -8.01 -0.83
N THR A 64 -7.88 -8.22 0.34
CA THR A 64 -7.62 -7.16 1.33
C THR A 64 -6.17 -7.26 1.81
N LEU A 65 -5.51 -6.12 1.97
CA LEU A 65 -4.20 -6.01 2.59
C LEU A 65 -4.34 -5.41 3.99
N ASN A 66 -3.53 -5.87 4.92
CA ASN A 66 -3.33 -5.22 6.21
C ASN A 66 -2.03 -4.42 6.15
N PHE A 67 -2.11 -3.15 6.52
CA PHE A 67 -0.94 -2.32 6.79
C PHE A 67 -0.80 -2.19 8.29
N HIS A 68 0.42 -2.42 8.77
CA HIS A 68 0.76 -2.37 10.18
C HIS A 68 1.61 -1.14 10.42
N ASP A 69 1.15 -0.26 11.28
CA ASP A 69 1.89 0.90 11.75
C ASP A 69 2.40 0.63 13.17
N GLY A 70 3.69 0.34 13.27
CA GLY A 70 4.41 -0.05 14.48
C GLY A 70 5.19 1.09 15.12
N TYR A 71 4.76 2.34 14.93
CA TYR A 71 5.28 3.44 15.73
C TYR A 71 4.87 3.20 17.21
N GLU A 72 5.84 2.88 18.08
CA GLU A 72 5.65 2.37 19.45
C GLU A 72 4.74 3.25 20.35
N GLU A 73 4.56 4.54 20.02
CA GLU A 73 3.70 5.45 20.79
C GLU A 73 2.20 5.32 20.45
N ASP A 74 1.85 4.63 19.35
CA ASP A 74 0.49 4.40 18.86
C ASP A 74 0.05 2.92 18.89
N ASP A 75 0.83 2.07 19.57
CA ASP A 75 0.43 0.70 19.85
C ASP A 75 -0.88 0.68 20.66
N ASP A 76 -1.71 -0.33 20.41
CA ASP A 76 -2.90 -0.53 21.24
C ASP A 76 -2.53 -0.82 22.71
N GLU A 77 -3.50 -0.84 23.61
CA GLU A 77 -3.24 -1.10 25.05
C GLU A 77 -2.52 -2.44 25.33
N GLN A 78 -2.38 -3.31 24.33
CA GLN A 78 -1.65 -4.59 24.39
C GLN A 78 -0.28 -4.56 23.67
N GLY A 79 0.21 -3.39 23.23
CA GLY A 79 1.51 -3.25 22.58
C GLY A 79 1.54 -3.80 21.16
N ARG A 80 0.40 -3.77 20.45
CA ARG A 80 0.31 -4.25 19.06
C ARG A 80 0.21 -3.08 18.08
N PRO A 81 0.89 -3.19 16.90
CA PRO A 81 0.80 -2.19 15.85
C PRO A 81 -0.65 -1.91 15.42
N HIS A 82 -0.93 -0.67 15.05
CA HIS A 82 -2.22 -0.32 14.48
C HIS A 82 -2.38 -0.99 13.11
N ILE A 83 -3.47 -1.72 12.90
CA ILE A 83 -3.75 -2.45 11.66
C ILE A 83 -4.81 -1.72 10.85
N THR A 84 -4.46 -1.24 9.66
CA THR A 84 -5.40 -0.71 8.69
C THR A 84 -5.64 -1.72 7.57
N SER A 85 -6.88 -2.20 7.43
CA SER A 85 -7.27 -3.07 6.33
C SER A 85 -7.70 -2.26 5.09
N ILE A 86 -7.02 -2.49 3.97
CA ILE A 86 -7.19 -1.78 2.71
C ILE A 86 -7.72 -2.72 1.63
N THR A 87 -8.87 -2.38 1.03
CA THR A 87 -9.32 -2.95 -0.24
C THR A 87 -8.88 -2.04 -1.40
N LEU A 88 -9.10 -2.49 -2.64
CA LEU A 88 -8.82 -1.67 -3.82
C LEU A 88 -9.54 -0.31 -3.77
N LYS A 89 -10.73 -0.26 -3.16
CA LYS A 89 -11.50 0.99 -3.03
C LYS A 89 -10.77 2.01 -2.15
N GLU A 90 -10.28 1.59 -0.98
CA GLU A 90 -9.52 2.47 -0.08
C GLU A 90 -8.20 2.89 -0.71
N TRP A 91 -7.52 1.96 -1.40
CA TRP A 91 -6.32 2.28 -2.18
C TRP A 91 -6.57 3.40 -3.19
N GLN A 92 -7.60 3.25 -4.03
CA GLN A 92 -7.95 4.24 -5.05
C GLN A 92 -8.30 5.60 -4.44
N ALA A 93 -9.04 5.60 -3.33
CA ALA A 93 -9.39 6.81 -2.61
C ALA A 93 -8.15 7.52 -2.04
N GLY A 94 -7.17 6.76 -1.53
CA GLY A 94 -5.89 7.30 -1.07
C GLY A 94 -5.09 7.96 -2.18
N ILE A 95 -4.95 7.29 -3.34
CA ILE A 95 -4.28 7.86 -4.51
C ILE A 95 -5.00 9.13 -5.02
N ASP A 96 -6.33 9.15 -5.00
CA ASP A 96 -7.10 10.35 -5.35
C ASP A 96 -6.85 11.52 -4.39
N LYS A 97 -6.66 11.24 -3.09
CA LYS A 97 -6.31 12.27 -2.11
C LYS A 97 -4.87 12.74 -2.28
N LEU A 98 -3.92 11.83 -2.48
CA LEU A 98 -2.52 12.15 -2.79
C LEU A 98 -2.44 13.15 -3.96
N GLY A 99 -3.19 12.90 -5.04
CA GLY A 99 -3.19 13.80 -6.20
C GLY A 99 -3.76 15.19 -5.95
N LYS A 100 -4.57 15.37 -4.91
CA LYS A 100 -5.11 16.68 -4.51
C LYS A 100 -4.18 17.40 -3.54
N GLU A 101 -3.59 16.66 -2.60
CA GLU A 101 -2.99 17.22 -1.38
C GLU A 101 -1.46 17.14 -1.36
N SER A 102 -0.84 16.16 -2.03
CA SER A 102 0.63 16.02 -2.14
C SER A 102 1.09 15.96 -3.61
N LYS A 103 0.94 17.09 -4.30
CA LYS A 103 1.29 17.22 -5.73
C LYS A 103 2.76 16.94 -6.05
N ARG A 104 3.66 17.19 -5.09
CA ARG A 104 5.10 16.95 -5.27
C ARG A 104 5.39 15.46 -5.30
N SER A 105 4.97 14.71 -4.28
CA SER A 105 5.18 13.26 -4.24
C SER A 105 4.48 12.56 -5.40
N LEU A 106 3.27 13.00 -5.75
CA LEU A 106 2.62 12.51 -6.97
C LEU A 106 3.48 12.76 -8.23
N ALA A 107 4.03 13.96 -8.41
CA ALA A 107 4.84 14.28 -9.58
C ALA A 107 6.12 13.44 -9.65
N HIS A 108 6.75 13.17 -8.50
CA HIS A 108 7.93 12.31 -8.41
C HIS A 108 7.61 10.85 -8.76
N LEU A 109 6.50 10.32 -8.24
CA LEU A 109 6.01 8.98 -8.57
C LEU A 109 5.67 8.84 -10.07
N ILE A 110 5.07 9.87 -10.66
CA ILE A 110 4.76 9.89 -12.10
C ILE A 110 6.03 9.87 -12.94
N ALA A 111 7.02 10.67 -12.54
CA ALA A 111 8.29 10.83 -13.24
C ALA A 111 9.27 9.69 -12.96
N GLU A 112 8.91 8.72 -12.11
CA GLU A 112 9.72 7.56 -11.74
C GLU A 112 11.10 7.96 -11.17
N ILE A 113 11.15 9.15 -10.58
CA ILE A 113 12.28 9.70 -9.80
C ILE A 113 12.03 9.54 -8.29
N GLU A 114 10.98 8.81 -7.94
CA GLU A 114 10.57 8.57 -6.56
C GLU A 114 11.70 8.00 -5.70
N ASP A 115 11.75 8.44 -4.46
CA ASP A 115 12.49 7.78 -3.41
C ASP A 115 11.53 7.10 -2.43
N TYR A 116 12.11 6.47 -1.41
CA TYR A 116 11.37 5.87 -0.29
C TYR A 116 10.30 6.82 0.28
N TYR A 117 10.59 8.11 0.41
CA TYR A 117 9.68 9.08 1.04
C TYR A 117 8.44 9.33 0.20
N ASP A 118 8.58 9.45 -1.12
CA ASP A 118 7.43 9.69 -2.00
C ASP A 118 6.48 8.48 -2.04
N ALA A 119 7.03 7.26 -2.08
CA ALA A 119 6.23 6.04 -2.02
C ALA A 119 5.63 5.80 -0.64
N ASN A 120 6.37 6.10 0.43
CA ASN A 120 5.86 6.02 1.81
C ASN A 120 4.72 7.02 2.03
N ASN A 121 4.84 8.25 1.54
CA ASN A 121 3.77 9.24 1.60
C ASN A 121 2.52 8.74 0.85
N ALA A 122 2.68 8.12 -0.32
CA ALA A 122 1.56 7.48 -1.01
C ALA A 122 0.88 6.39 -0.16
N LEU A 123 1.64 5.56 0.57
CA LEU A 123 1.08 4.57 1.49
C LEU A 123 0.35 5.21 2.68
N GLN A 124 0.88 6.31 3.24
CA GLN A 124 0.20 7.03 4.31
C GLN A 124 -1.14 7.61 3.85
N PHE A 125 -1.21 8.19 2.64
CA PHE A 125 -2.48 8.61 2.05
C PHE A 125 -3.44 7.44 1.79
N VAL A 126 -2.94 6.24 1.48
CA VAL A 126 -3.76 5.03 1.36
C VAL A 126 -4.30 4.57 2.72
N MET A 127 -3.47 4.59 3.76
CA MET A 127 -3.84 4.11 5.10
C MET A 127 -4.71 5.10 5.86
N PHE A 128 -4.28 6.35 5.93
CA PHE A 128 -4.84 7.37 6.81
C PHE A 128 -5.65 8.42 6.04
N GLY A 129 -5.41 8.53 4.72
CA GLY A 129 -6.02 9.57 3.91
C GLY A 129 -5.39 10.95 4.08
N GLU A 130 -4.23 11.03 4.73
CA GLU A 130 -3.37 12.21 4.86
C GLU A 130 -1.94 11.75 5.21
N GLU A 131 -0.97 12.67 5.15
CA GLU A 131 0.40 12.44 5.62
C GLU A 131 0.46 12.66 7.13
N ILE A 132 0.85 11.61 7.87
CA ILE A 132 0.95 11.62 9.34
C ILE A 132 2.42 11.78 9.78
N TYR A 133 3.33 11.13 9.06
CA TYR A 133 4.76 11.07 9.34
C TYR A 133 5.57 11.73 8.20
N GLY A 134 6.45 12.66 8.53
CA GLY A 134 7.27 13.43 7.57
C GLY A 134 8.77 13.27 7.76
#